data_AF-A0A2W0BV51-F1
#
_entry.id   AF-A0A2W0BV51-F1
#
_cell.length_a   1.000
_cell.length_b   1.000
_cell.length_c   1.000
_cell.angle_alpha   90.00
_cell.angle_beta   90.00
_cell.angle_gamma   90.00
#
_symmetry.space_group_name_H-M   'P 1'
#
loop_
_entity.id
_entity.type
_entity.pdbx_description
1 polymer ?
#
loop_
_entity_poly.entity_id
_entity_poly.type
_entity_poly.pdbx_seq_one_letter_code
_entity_poly.pdbx_strand_id
1 'polypeptide(L)'
;MASKLNREAEYLNALFSLTLNPAQAGRAVSLVESLTPVERSEFVSLADSHHVLVRGLKTVLDHATRDGNTVLAGWASEELEKEHKRISTALVYLQNICEELESANCPTTVMKSLDHYPDLGNDL
;
A
#
# COMPACT_ATOMS: atom_id res chain seq x y z
N MET A 1 4.52 -4.12 26.07
CA MET A 1 4.90 -5.07 24.99
C MET A 1 3.71 -5.89 24.51
N ALA A 2 2.99 -6.61 25.38
CA ALA A 2 1.82 -7.40 24.98
C ALA A 2 0.71 -6.59 24.25
N SER A 3 0.46 -5.34 24.65
CA SER A 3 -0.53 -4.47 23.99
C SER A 3 -0.13 -4.04 22.57
N LYS A 4 1.17 -3.83 22.30
CA LYS A 4 1.67 -3.49 20.96
C LYS A 4 1.58 -4.67 20.00
N LEU A 5 2.00 -5.87 20.45
CA LEU A 5 1.88 -7.11 19.68
C LEU A 5 0.42 -7.42 19.30
N ASN A 6 -0.51 -7.19 20.22
CA ASN A 6 -1.93 -7.41 19.95
C ASN A 6 -2.49 -6.45 18.89
N ARG A 7 -2.00 -5.20 18.88
CA ARG A 7 -2.40 -4.19 17.91
C ARG A 7 -1.83 -4.43 16.51
N GLU A 8 -0.57 -4.83 16.42
CA GLU A 8 0.04 -5.20 15.14
C GLU A 8 -0.70 -6.36 14.49
N ALA A 9 -1.06 -7.39 15.25
CA ALA A 9 -1.86 -8.51 14.76
C ALA A 9 -3.26 -8.07 14.27
N GLU A 10 -3.90 -7.12 14.95
CA GLU A 10 -5.17 -6.53 14.52
C GLU A 10 -5.03 -5.78 13.18
N TYR A 11 -3.97 -4.99 13.02
CA TYR A 11 -3.69 -4.28 11.77
C TYR A 11 -3.37 -5.25 10.63
N LEU A 12 -2.58 -6.30 10.88
CA LEU A 12 -2.32 -7.34 9.88
C LEU A 12 -3.61 -8.03 9.43
N ASN A 13 -4.50 -8.38 10.36
CA ASN A 13 -5.79 -8.96 10.01
C ASN A 13 -6.65 -8.01 9.16
N ALA A 14 -6.64 -6.72 9.49
CA ALA A 14 -7.32 -5.71 8.69
C ALA A 14 -6.69 -5.58 7.29
N LEU A 15 -5.36 -5.57 7.17
CA LEU A 15 -4.65 -5.54 5.90
C LEU A 15 -4.95 -6.78 5.05
N PHE A 16 -4.99 -7.98 5.63
CA PHE A 16 -5.42 -9.19 4.91
C PHE A 16 -6.85 -9.05 4.38
N SER A 17 -7.78 -8.54 5.18
CA SER A 17 -9.15 -8.33 4.72
C SER A 17 -9.23 -7.30 3.61
N LEU A 18 -8.51 -6.18 3.72
CA LEU A 18 -8.52 -5.09 2.74
C LEU A 18 -7.88 -5.50 1.40
N THR A 19 -6.92 -6.43 1.44
CA THR A 19 -6.13 -6.82 0.26
C THR A 19 -6.63 -8.09 -0.41
N LEU A 20 -7.06 -9.09 0.36
CA LEU A 20 -7.45 -10.41 -0.16
C LEU A 20 -8.96 -10.57 -0.32
N ASN A 21 -9.78 -9.81 0.41
CA ASN A 21 -11.25 -9.85 0.31
C ASN A 21 -11.87 -8.45 0.38
N PRO A 22 -11.55 -7.55 -0.58
CA PRO A 22 -11.95 -6.15 -0.53
C PRO A 22 -13.47 -5.95 -0.55
N ALA A 23 -14.23 -6.87 -1.16
CA ALA A 23 -15.69 -6.81 -1.21
C ALA A 23 -16.35 -6.92 0.18
N GLN A 24 -15.72 -7.64 1.12
CA GLN A 24 -16.24 -7.87 2.47
C GLN A 24 -15.40 -7.19 3.55
N ALA A 25 -14.57 -6.21 3.18
CA ALA A 25 -13.65 -5.54 4.08
C ALA A 25 -14.29 -4.49 5.00
N GLY A 26 -15.63 -4.40 5.09
CA GLY A 26 -16.32 -3.36 5.85
C GLY A 26 -15.86 -3.23 7.31
N ARG A 27 -15.64 -4.35 8.01
CA ARG A 27 -15.10 -4.34 9.38
C ARG A 27 -13.68 -3.75 9.46
N ALA A 28 -12.83 -4.07 8.49
CA ALA A 28 -11.48 -3.54 8.42
C ALA A 28 -11.50 -2.03 8.10
N VAL A 29 -12.41 -1.58 7.24
CA VAL A 29 -12.62 -0.15 6.97
C VAL A 29 -13.08 0.58 8.22
N SER A 30 -14.06 0.05 8.96
CA SER A 30 -14.52 0.64 10.23
C SER A 30 -13.41 0.70 11.28
N LEU A 31 -12.52 -0.30 11.33
CA LEU A 31 -11.32 -0.23 12.17
C LEU A 31 -10.46 0.96 11.78
N VAL A 32 -10.07 1.07 10.50
CA VAL A 32 -9.21 2.16 9.99
C VAL A 32 -9.85 3.53 10.22
N GLU A 33 -11.16 3.63 10.08
CA GLU A 33 -11.92 4.83 10.39
C GLU A 33 -11.74 5.25 11.86
N SER A 34 -11.85 4.30 12.79
CA SER A 34 -11.73 4.54 14.23
C SER A 34 -10.32 4.92 14.70
N LEU A 35 -9.29 4.68 13.87
CA LEU A 35 -7.90 4.96 14.23
C LEU A 35 -7.65 6.47 14.34
N THR A 36 -6.89 6.84 15.36
CA THR A 36 -6.31 8.19 15.50
C THR A 36 -5.26 8.47 14.42
N PRO A 37 -4.86 9.73 14.20
CA PRO A 37 -3.82 10.04 13.20
C PRO A 37 -2.48 9.31 13.42
N VAL A 38 -2.07 9.13 14.68
CA VAL A 38 -0.85 8.39 15.02
C VAL A 38 -0.99 6.92 14.63
N GLU A 39 -2.14 6.32 14.95
CA GLU A 39 -2.43 4.91 14.65
C GLU A 39 -2.58 4.66 13.15
N ARG A 40 -3.14 5.62 12.40
CA ARG A 40 -3.16 5.57 10.94
C ARG A 40 -1.75 5.63 10.35
N SER A 41 -0.85 6.42 10.92
CA SER A 41 0.55 6.43 10.51
C SER A 41 1.23 5.08 10.78
N GLU A 42 0.96 4.46 11.93
CA GLU A 42 1.46 3.11 12.24
C GLU A 42 0.90 2.06 11.27
N PHE A 43 -0.40 2.13 10.97
CA PHE A 43 -1.07 1.25 10.01
C PHE A 43 -0.49 1.38 8.60
N VAL A 44 -0.26 2.61 8.14
CA VAL A 44 0.39 2.90 6.84
C VAL A 44 1.82 2.35 6.81
N SER A 45 2.59 2.58 7.87
CA SER A 45 3.95 2.04 7.97
C SER A 45 3.99 0.51 7.90
N LEU A 46 3.01 -0.16 8.50
CA LEU A 46 2.89 -1.61 8.43
C LEU A 46 2.46 -2.10 7.04
N ALA A 47 1.53 -1.38 6.40
CA ALA A 47 1.10 -1.69 5.04
C ALA A 47 2.26 -1.55 4.03
N ASP A 48 3.11 -0.53 4.22
CA ASP A 48 4.31 -0.29 3.41
C ASP A 48 5.37 -1.39 3.61
N SER A 49 5.63 -1.79 4.86
CA SER A 49 6.59 -2.87 5.15
C SER A 49 6.16 -4.23 4.59
N HIS A 50 4.87 -4.41 4.34
CA HIS A 50 4.30 -5.59 3.68
C HIS A 50 4.01 -5.38 2.19
N HIS A 51 4.37 -4.23 1.62
CA HIS A 51 4.19 -3.88 0.21
C HIS A 51 2.73 -3.94 -0.29
N VAL A 52 1.77 -3.77 0.61
CA VAL A 52 0.32 -3.84 0.31
C VAL A 52 -0.39 -2.50 0.45
N LEU A 53 0.35 -1.40 0.68
CA LEU A 53 -0.20 -0.06 0.91
C LEU A 53 -1.21 0.36 -0.17
N VAL A 54 -0.81 0.34 -1.45
CA VAL A 54 -1.68 0.77 -2.56
C VAL A 54 -2.96 -0.06 -2.63
N ARG A 55 -2.82 -1.40 -2.55
CA ARG A 55 -3.96 -2.32 -2.64
C ARG A 55 -4.91 -2.15 -1.46
N GLY A 56 -4.36 -2.06 -0.25
CA GLY A 56 -5.15 -1.91 0.98
C GLY A 56 -5.87 -0.56 1.05
N LEU A 57 -5.17 0.54 0.80
CA LEU A 57 -5.75 1.88 0.89
C LEU A 57 -6.71 2.20 -0.26
N LYS A 58 -6.54 1.59 -1.44
CA LYS A 58 -7.54 1.69 -2.51
C LYS A 58 -8.89 1.13 -2.06
N THR A 59 -8.89 -0.02 -1.38
CA THR A 59 -10.12 -0.58 -0.79
C THR A 59 -10.72 0.38 0.23
N VAL A 60 -9.92 0.98 1.12
CA VAL A 60 -10.41 1.98 2.09
C VAL A 60 -11.05 3.17 1.37
N LEU A 61 -10.38 3.72 0.35
CA LEU A 61 -10.89 4.84 -0.46
C LEU A 61 -12.22 4.49 -1.14
N ASP A 62 -12.32 3.31 -1.77
CA ASP A 62 -13.51 2.87 -2.49
C ASP A 62 -14.72 2.65 -1.56
N HIS A 63 -14.50 2.13 -0.35
CA HIS A 63 -15.56 2.03 0.67
C HIS A 63 -15.93 3.41 1.22
N ALA A 64 -14.95 4.22 1.64
CA ALA A 64 -15.20 5.54 2.20
C ALA A 64 -15.94 6.46 1.21
N THR A 65 -15.60 6.39 -0.08
CA THR A 65 -16.28 7.16 -1.14
C THR A 65 -17.73 6.71 -1.31
N ARG A 66 -17.99 5.40 -1.30
CA ARG A 66 -19.36 4.84 -1.39
C ARG A 66 -20.22 5.22 -0.19
N ASP A 67 -19.62 5.24 1.00
CA ASP A 67 -20.32 5.57 2.25
C ASP A 67 -20.45 7.10 2.48
N GLY A 68 -19.89 7.92 1.59
CA GLY A 68 -19.90 9.38 1.71
C GLY A 68 -18.99 9.91 2.83
N ASN A 69 -18.07 9.08 3.34
CA ASN A 69 -17.11 9.46 4.37
C ASN A 69 -15.94 10.24 3.75
N THR A 70 -16.14 11.55 3.58
CA THR A 70 -15.17 12.44 2.92
C THR A 70 -13.85 12.56 3.68
N VAL A 71 -13.87 12.42 5.01
CA VAL A 71 -12.66 12.52 5.84
C VAL A 71 -11.76 11.32 5.63
N LEU A 72 -12.32 10.10 5.69
CA LEU A 72 -11.56 8.89 5.47
C LEU A 72 -11.11 8.77 4.01
N ALA A 73 -11.98 9.12 3.07
CA ALA A 73 -11.64 9.14 1.64
C ALA A 73 -10.51 10.14 1.33
N GLY A 74 -10.58 11.36 1.88
CA GLY A 74 -9.52 12.35 1.72
C GLY A 74 -8.17 11.86 2.24
N TRP A 75 -8.14 11.30 3.45
CA TRP A 75 -6.92 10.72 4.02
C TRP A 75 -6.36 9.56 3.17
N ALA A 76 -7.21 8.61 2.76
CA ALA A 76 -6.76 7.48 1.96
C ALA A 76 -6.22 7.93 0.59
N SER A 77 -6.87 8.92 -0.03
CA SER A 77 -6.41 9.53 -1.28
C SER A 77 -5.05 10.22 -1.12
N GLU A 78 -4.82 10.97 -0.04
CA GLU A 78 -3.55 11.66 0.20
C GLU A 78 -2.38 10.66 0.35
N GLU A 79 -2.58 9.57 1.09
CA GLU A 79 -1.55 8.53 1.24
C GLU A 79 -1.28 7.78 -0.07
N LEU A 80 -2.32 7.51 -0.88
CA LEU A 80 -2.15 6.91 -2.21
C LEU A 80 -1.36 7.83 -3.16
N GLU A 81 -1.66 9.13 -3.16
CA GLU A 81 -0.94 10.09 -4.00
C GLU A 81 0.54 10.22 -3.62
N LYS A 82 0.86 10.16 -2.32
CA LYS A 82 2.27 10.12 -1.87
C LYS A 82 3.00 8.91 -2.45
N GLU A 83 2.37 7.73 -2.41
CA GLU A 83 2.97 6.50 -2.90
C GLU A 83 3.08 6.49 -4.44
N HIS A 84 2.05 6.93 -5.16
CA HIS A 84 2.11 7.08 -6.62
C HIS A 84 3.23 8.03 -7.05
N LYS A 85 3.42 9.15 -6.33
CA LYS A 85 4.51 10.08 -6.60
C LYS A 85 5.89 9.45 -6.35
N ARG A 86 6.03 8.65 -5.29
CA ARG A 86 7.27 7.91 -5.00
C ARG A 86 7.58 6.92 -6.13
N ILE A 87 6.60 6.12 -6.56
CA ILE A 87 6.72 5.18 -7.67
C ILE A 87 7.09 5.90 -8.96
N SER A 88 6.38 6.96 -9.32
CA SER A 88 6.65 7.74 -10.53
C SER A 88 8.06 8.31 -10.54
N THR A 89 8.54 8.80 -9.39
CA THR A 89 9.91 9.32 -9.27
C THR A 89 10.94 8.21 -9.50
N ALA A 90 10.74 7.03 -8.90
CA ALA A 90 11.63 5.88 -9.08
C ALA A 90 11.69 5.41 -10.54
N LEU A 91 10.54 5.38 -11.23
CA LEU A 91 10.46 4.99 -12.63
C LEU A 91 11.21 5.94 -13.56
N VAL A 92 11.20 7.26 -13.28
CA VAL A 92 12.00 8.23 -14.06
C VAL A 92 13.49 7.93 -13.93
N TYR A 93 13.99 7.70 -12.71
CA TYR A 93 15.40 7.37 -12.52
C TYR A 93 15.77 6.03 -13.16
N LEU A 94 14.91 5.02 -13.03
CA LEU A 94 15.11 3.72 -13.67
C LEU A 94 15.21 3.86 -15.19
N GLN A 95 14.29 4.60 -15.80
CA GLN A 95 14.29 4.87 -17.24
C GLN A 95 15.61 5.51 -17.68
N ASN A 96 16.07 6.55 -16.97
CA ASN A 96 17.34 7.22 -17.29
C ASN A 96 18.53 6.26 -17.19
N ILE A 97 18.55 5.37 -16.20
CA ILE A 97 19.63 4.37 -16.06
C ILE A 97 19.61 3.38 -17.23
N CYS A 98 18.43 2.89 -17.62
CA CYS A 98 18.28 2.00 -18.77
C CYS A 98 18.77 2.66 -20.07
N GLU A 99 18.38 3.91 -20.30
CA GLU A 99 18.80 4.68 -21.48
C GLU A 99 20.32 4.86 -21.55
N GLU A 100 20.96 5.22 -20.44
CA GLU A 100 22.42 5.38 -20.39
C GLU A 100 23.15 4.07 -20.67
N LEU A 101 22.70 2.95 -20.09
CA LEU A 101 23.30 1.63 -20.32
C LEU A 101 23.13 1.17 -21.77
N GLU A 102 21.93 1.32 -22.34
CA GLU A 102 21.66 0.96 -23.73
C GLU A 102 22.46 1.82 -24.71
N SER A 103 22.63 3.11 -24.43
CA SER A 103 23.46 4.02 -25.23
C SER A 103 24.94 3.62 -25.26
N ALA A 104 25.42 2.96 -24.19
CA ALA A 104 26.76 2.40 -24.08
C ALA A 104 26.89 0.99 -24.69
N ASN A 105 25.92 0.55 -25.50
CA ASN A 105 25.83 -0.80 -26.07
C ASN A 105 25.79 -1.91 -25.02
N CYS A 106 25.24 -1.63 -23.83
CA CYS A 106 24.98 -2.62 -22.79
C CYS A 106 23.48 -2.98 -22.78
N PRO A 107 23.07 -4.14 -23.31
CA PRO A 107 21.67 -4.54 -23.30
C PRO A 107 21.15 -4.65 -21.87
N THR A 108 20.05 -3.96 -21.58
CA THR A 108 19.49 -3.88 -20.23
C THR A 108 18.19 -4.68 -20.14
N THR A 109 18.02 -5.42 -19.06
CA THR A 109 16.76 -6.07 -18.69
C THR A 109 16.42 -5.65 -17.27
N VAL A 110 15.25 -5.05 -17.08
CA VAL A 110 14.71 -4.76 -15.75
C VAL A 110 13.95 -5.97 -15.25
N MET A 111 14.25 -6.41 -14.03
CA MET A 111 13.51 -7.45 -13.34
C MET A 111 13.10 -6.92 -11.96
N LYS A 112 11.82 -7.06 -11.63
CA LYS A 112 11.35 -6.90 -10.26
C LYS A 112 11.65 -8.20 -9.51
N SER A 113 12.42 -8.13 -8.43
CA SER A 113 12.60 -9.27 -7.53
C SER A 113 11.35 -9.43 -6.66
N LEU A 114 10.84 -10.66 -6.60
CA LEU A 114 9.84 -11.05 -5.61
C LEU A 114 10.59 -11.28 -4.29
N ASP A 115 10.83 -10.21 -3.54
CA ASP A 115 11.71 -10.28 -2.35
C ASP A 115 11.14 -11.13 -1.21
N HIS A 116 9.87 -11.56 -1.26
CA HIS A 116 9.24 -12.39 -0.23
C HIS A 116 8.34 -13.52 -0.77
N TYR A 117 8.48 -14.71 -0.16
CA TYR A 117 7.69 -15.92 -0.40
C TYR A 117 6.53 -16.03 0.61
N PRO A 118 5.30 -16.41 0.20
CA PRO A 118 4.63 -16.01 -1.03
C PRO A 118 4.01 -14.62 -0.83
N ASP A 119 4.47 -13.64 -1.59
CA ASP A 119 3.68 -12.45 -1.86
C ASP A 119 2.41 -12.92 -2.60
N LEU A 120 1.26 -12.94 -1.90
CA LEU A 120 -0.07 -13.08 -2.50
C LEU A 120 -0.48 -11.78 -3.23
N GLY A 121 0.50 -10.97 -3.65
CA GLY A 121 0.36 -9.87 -4.56
C GLY A 121 0.64 -10.32 -5.98
N ASN A 122 -0.42 -10.63 -6.71
CA ASN A 122 -0.38 -10.85 -8.16
C ASN A 122 0.33 -9.67 -8.86
N ASP A 123 1.47 -9.96 -9.49
CA ASP A 123 2.20 -9.06 -10.40
C ASP A 123 1.63 -9.14 -11.83
N LEU A 124 0.30 -9.18 -11.94
CA LEU A 124 -0.47 -9.09 -13.18
C LEU A 124 -1.76 -8.29 -12.97
#